data_AF-A0AAD5LPI6-F1
#
_entry.id   AF-A0AAD5LPI6-F1
#
_cell.length_a   1.000
_cell.length_b   1.000
_cell.length_c   1.000
_cell.angle_alpha   90.00
_cell.angle_beta   90.00
_cell.angle_gamma   90.00
#
_symmetry.space_group_name_H-M   'P 1'
#
loop_
_entity.id
_entity.type
_entity.pdbx_description
1 polymer ?
#
loop_
_entity_poly.entity_id
_entity_poly.type
_entity_poly.pdbx_seq_one_letter_code
_entity_poly.pdbx_strand_id
1 'polypeptide(L)'
;MLGRSLRQTTARMAQGARMASTKHSSLNGAGAYEGVYQAVMKTNVTYVATIIAAAVAVEVVYGKATSFVWESVNRGRLYHHIDWTQFKTDDDDEDEE
;
A
#
# COMPACT_ATOMS: atom_id res chain seq x y z
N MET A 1 -50.25 -9.09 -40.74
CA MET A 1 -49.52 -8.74 -39.50
C MET A 1 -48.02 -8.61 -39.81
N LEU A 2 -47.55 -7.46 -40.30
CA LEU A 2 -46.16 -7.30 -40.79
C LEU A 2 -45.66 -5.87 -40.54
N GLY A 3 -45.56 -5.45 -39.27
CA GLY A 3 -45.22 -4.05 -38.95
C GLY A 3 -44.43 -3.84 -37.66
N ARG A 4 -43.83 -4.88 -37.07
CA ARG A 4 -43.21 -4.76 -35.73
C ARG A 4 -41.71 -5.08 -35.63
N SER A 5 -41.03 -5.48 -36.71
CA SER A 5 -39.60 -5.87 -36.62
C SER A 5 -38.61 -4.70 -36.69
N LEU A 6 -38.95 -3.60 -37.37
CA LEU A 6 -38.02 -2.49 -37.63
C LEU A 6 -37.77 -1.56 -36.44
N ARG A 7 -38.67 -1.53 -35.44
CA ARG A 7 -38.51 -0.66 -34.25
C ARG A 7 -37.69 -1.30 -33.14
N GLN A 8 -37.52 -2.62 -33.17
CA GLN A 8 -36.87 -3.37 -32.09
C GLN A 8 -35.35 -3.50 -32.30
N THR A 9 -34.91 -3.53 -33.56
CA THR A 9 -33.49 -3.52 -33.94
C THR A 9 -32.84 -2.16 -33.66
N THR A 10 -33.52 -1.06 -33.97
CA THR A 10 -33.04 0.30 -33.71
C THR A 10 -32.97 0.61 -32.21
N ALA A 11 -33.93 0.13 -31.40
CA ALA A 11 -33.90 0.30 -29.95
C ALA A 11 -32.69 -0.41 -29.31
N ARG A 12 -32.35 -1.64 -29.74
CA ARG A 12 -31.15 -2.35 -29.26
C ARG A 12 -29.85 -1.69 -29.72
N MET A 13 -29.84 -1.14 -30.94
CA MET A 13 -28.69 -0.40 -31.46
C MET A 13 -28.48 0.94 -30.74
N ALA A 14 -29.56 1.65 -30.42
CA ALA A 14 -29.53 2.89 -29.63
C ALA A 14 -29.09 2.64 -28.17
N GLN A 15 -29.44 1.48 -27.60
CA GLN A 15 -29.02 1.08 -26.25
C GLN A 15 -27.54 0.68 -26.22
N GLY A 16 -27.04 -0.01 -27.25
CA GLY A 16 -25.60 -0.30 -27.43
C GLY A 16 -24.75 0.93 -27.73
N ALA A 17 -25.28 1.90 -28.48
CA ALA A 17 -24.60 3.16 -28.78
C ALA A 17 -24.42 4.06 -27.55
N ARG A 18 -25.37 4.05 -26.60
CA ARG A 18 -25.25 4.77 -25.33
C ARG A 18 -24.24 4.12 -24.38
N MET A 19 -24.02 2.82 -24.50
CA MET A 19 -23.06 2.07 -23.69
C MET A 19 -21.61 2.25 -24.18
N ALA A 20 -21.41 2.64 -25.45
CA ALA A 20 -20.10 2.95 -26.01
C ALA A 20 -19.55 4.33 -25.61
N SER A 21 -20.37 5.19 -25.00
CA SER A 21 -20.05 6.60 -24.72
C SER A 21 -19.40 6.87 -23.37
N THR A 22 -19.08 5.84 -22.57
CA THR A 22 -18.39 5.99 -21.28
C THR A 22 -16.92 5.59 -21.34
N LYS A 23 -16.31 5.55 -22.54
CA LYS A 23 -14.84 5.55 -22.62
C LYS A 23 -14.35 6.96 -22.27
N HIS A 24 -13.70 7.05 -21.11
CA HIS A 24 -12.98 8.23 -20.62
C HIS A 24 -12.19 8.87 -21.78
N SER A 25 -12.60 10.06 -22.22
CA SER A 25 -11.91 10.81 -23.26
C SER A 25 -10.66 11.45 -22.64
N SER A 26 -9.60 10.67 -22.46
CA SER A 26 -8.32 11.19 -21.98
C SER A 26 -7.59 11.85 -23.16
N LEU A 27 -7.93 13.10 -23.45
CA LEU A 27 -7.21 13.93 -24.44
C LEU A 27 -5.73 14.13 -24.05
N ASN A 28 -5.41 13.94 -22.77
CA ASN A 28 -4.07 13.71 -22.23
C ASN A 28 -4.07 12.26 -21.74
N GLY A 29 -3.15 11.39 -22.18
CA GLY A 29 -3.16 9.95 -21.85
C GLY A 29 -3.19 9.63 -20.34
N ALA A 30 -3.15 8.32 -20.00
CA ALA A 30 -3.20 7.86 -18.61
C ALA A 30 -2.21 8.65 -17.73
N GLY A 31 -2.73 9.33 -16.71
CA GLY A 31 -1.91 10.11 -15.78
C GLY A 31 -0.92 9.21 -15.03
N ALA A 32 0.17 9.79 -14.50
CA ALA A 32 1.23 9.05 -13.80
C ALA A 32 0.73 8.17 -12.64
N TYR A 33 -0.45 8.48 -12.09
CA TYR A 33 -1.06 7.77 -10.97
C TYR A 33 -2.30 6.96 -11.36
N GLU A 34 -2.63 6.87 -12.64
CA GLU A 34 -3.82 6.14 -13.12
C GLU A 34 -3.76 4.66 -12.73
N GLY A 35 -2.58 4.04 -12.79
CA GLY A 35 -2.38 2.66 -12.35
C GLY A 35 -2.64 2.46 -10.86
N VAL A 36 -2.19 3.41 -10.03
CA VAL A 36 -2.43 3.37 -8.57
C VAL A 36 -3.91 3.55 -8.27
N TYR A 37 -4.56 4.50 -8.95
CA TYR A 37 -5.98 4.73 -8.78
C TYR A 37 -6.81 3.48 -9.12
N GLN A 38 -6.51 2.84 -10.25
CA GLN A 38 -7.20 1.63 -10.67
C GLN A 38 -6.91 0.43 -9.76
N ALA A 39 -5.69 0.32 -9.23
CA ALA A 39 -5.29 -0.81 -8.39
C ALA A 39 -5.88 -0.75 -6.97
N VAL A 40 -5.84 0.42 -6.31
CA VAL A 40 -6.14 0.49 -4.88
C VAL A 40 -7.20 1.52 -4.49
N MET A 41 -7.49 2.51 -5.34
CA MET A 41 -8.42 3.61 -4.97
C MET A 41 -9.82 3.49 -5.60
N LYS A 42 -9.99 2.61 -6.60
CA LYS A 42 -11.24 2.50 -7.36
C LYS A 42 -12.45 2.04 -6.53
N THR A 43 -12.23 1.22 -5.50
CA THR A 43 -13.30 0.64 -4.67
C THR A 43 -13.07 1.00 -3.21
N ASN A 44 -14.12 1.46 -2.51
CA ASN A 44 -14.02 1.89 -1.10
C ASN A 44 -13.42 0.82 -0.18
N VAL A 45 -13.81 -0.45 -0.34
CA VAL A 45 -13.28 -1.56 0.48
C VAL A 45 -11.78 -1.74 0.27
N THR A 46 -11.34 -1.82 -0.99
CA THR A 46 -9.92 -1.93 -1.35
C THR A 46 -9.12 -0.72 -0.87
N TYR A 47 -9.70 0.47 -0.99
CA TYR A 47 -9.06 1.71 -0.58
C TYR A 47 -8.83 1.77 0.92
N VAL A 48 -9.86 1.47 1.73
CA VAL A 48 -9.75 1.43 3.19
C VAL A 48 -8.77 0.34 3.63
N ALA A 49 -8.83 -0.86 3.04
CA ALA A 49 -7.87 -1.93 3.35
C ALA A 49 -6.43 -1.51 3.04
N THR A 50 -6.21 -0.81 1.93
CA THR A 50 -4.90 -0.31 1.54
C THR A 50 -4.39 0.75 2.52
N ILE A 51 -5.26 1.65 3.00
CA ILE A 51 -4.89 2.66 4.01
C ILE A 51 -4.44 1.99 5.31
N ILE A 52 -5.18 0.99 5.78
CA ILE A 52 -4.85 0.27 7.03
C ILE A 52 -3.51 -0.45 6.87
N ALA A 53 -3.31 -1.18 5.76
CA ALA A 53 -2.06 -1.87 5.49
C ALA A 53 -0.87 -0.89 5.38
N ALA A 54 -1.08 0.23 4.71
CA ALA A 54 -0.07 1.28 4.58
C ALA A 54 0.26 1.91 5.95
N ALA A 55 -0.74 2.14 6.81
CA ALA A 55 -0.51 2.68 8.14
C ALA A 55 0.40 1.78 8.98
N VAL A 56 0.14 0.47 9.00
CA VAL A 56 0.99 -0.51 9.71
C VAL A 56 2.41 -0.53 9.13
N ALA A 57 2.54 -0.52 7.80
CA ALA A 57 3.85 -0.51 7.15
C ALA A 57 4.64 0.76 7.48
N VAL A 58 3.98 1.93 7.43
CA VAL A 58 4.57 3.22 7.77
C VAL A 58 4.99 3.26 9.24
N GLU A 59 4.17 2.75 10.16
CA GLU A 59 4.51 2.70 11.59
C GLU A 59 5.81 1.93 11.85
N VAL A 60 5.97 0.76 11.22
CA VAL A 60 7.19 -0.05 11.38
C VAL A 60 8.42 0.68 10.83
N VAL A 61 8.32 1.24 9.63
CA VAL A 61 9.44 1.96 9.01
C VAL A 61 9.78 3.21 9.80
N TYR A 62 8.77 3.99 10.18
CA TYR A 62 8.94 5.22 10.94
C TYR A 62 9.54 4.96 12.32
N GLY A 63 9.07 3.93 13.03
CA GLY A 63 9.63 3.52 14.32
C GLY A 63 11.10 3.16 14.21
N LYS A 64 11.45 2.31 13.23
CA LYS A 64 12.86 1.93 13.00
C LYS A 64 13.74 3.10 12.58
N ALA A 65 13.27 3.94 11.67
CA ALA A 65 14.02 5.09 11.19
C ALA A 65 14.26 6.10 12.33
N THR A 66 13.23 6.38 13.14
CA THR A 66 13.34 7.29 14.26
C THR A 66 14.29 6.76 15.33
N SER A 67 14.18 5.47 15.69
CA SER A 67 15.13 4.83 16.60
C SER A 67 16.56 4.85 16.07
N PHE A 68 16.76 4.57 14.78
CA PHE A 68 18.08 4.63 14.16
C PHE A 68 18.69 6.03 14.24
N VAL A 69 17.91 7.08 13.92
CA VAL A 69 18.37 8.46 14.06
C VAL A 69 18.72 8.76 15.52
N TRP A 70 17.87 8.35 16.45
CA TRP A 70 18.10 8.56 17.89
C TRP A 70 19.37 7.86 18.39
N GLU A 71 19.57 6.60 18.01
CA GLU A 71 20.73 5.78 18.35
C GLU A 71 22.01 6.37 17.74
N SER A 72 21.95 6.88 16.51
CA SER A 72 23.10 7.49 15.84
C SER A 72 23.60 8.74 16.58
N VAL A 73 22.68 9.56 17.09
CA VAL A 73 23.00 10.79 17.83
C VAL A 73 23.46 10.47 19.26
N ASN A 74 23.00 9.37 19.84
CA ASN A 74 23.31 8.97 21.22
C ASN A 74 24.24 7.75 21.30
N ARG A 75 25.04 7.51 20.26
CA ARG A 75 25.93 6.35 20.17
C ARG A 75 26.86 6.26 21.39
N GLY A 76 26.97 5.06 21.97
CA GLY A 76 27.80 4.80 23.17
C GLY A 76 27.17 5.21 24.51
N ARG A 77 25.99 5.87 24.53
CA ARG A 77 25.28 6.22 25.76
C ARG A 77 24.07 5.33 26.06
N LEU A 78 23.70 4.45 25.13
CA LEU A 78 22.55 3.57 25.27
C LEU A 78 22.98 2.21 25.84
N TYR A 79 22.08 1.60 26.61
CA TYR A 79 22.30 0.32 27.31
C TYR A 79 22.76 -0.81 26.38
N HIS A 80 22.25 -0.86 25.15
CA HIS A 80 22.62 -1.88 24.16
C HIS A 80 23.92 -1.58 23.39
N HIS A 81 24.54 -0.41 23.59
CA HIS A 81 25.87 -0.10 23.06
C HIS A 81 27.00 -0.50 24.03
N ILE A 82 26.68 -0.83 25.27
CA ILE A 82 27.65 -1.24 26.28
C ILE A 82 28.03 -2.69 26.00
N ASP A 83 29.33 -2.94 25.88
CA ASP A 83 29.84 -4.29 25.77
C ASP A 83 29.80 -4.96 27.14
N TRP A 84 28.84 -5.85 27.36
CA TRP A 84 28.69 -6.52 28.65
C TRP A 84 29.72 -7.63 28.87
N THR A 85 30.45 -8.04 27.83
CA THR A 85 31.47 -9.10 27.93
C THR A 85 32.67 -8.65 28.77
N GLN A 86 32.97 -7.36 28.81
CA GLN A 86 34.05 -6.79 29.62
C GLN A 86 33.78 -6.85 31.14
N PHE A 87 32.53 -7.13 31.54
CA PHE A 87 32.12 -7.23 32.94
C PHE A 87 31.90 -8.68 33.39
N LYS A 88 32.06 -9.66 32.49
CA LYS A 88 32.11 -11.06 32.88
C LYS A 88 33.47 -11.33 33.51
N THR A 89 33.47 -11.80 34.75
CA THR A 89 34.65 -12.37 35.40
C THR A 89 34.78 -13.83 34.97
N ASP A 90 36.02 -14.29 34.69
CA ASP A 90 36.33 -15.70 34.34
C ASP A 90 35.82 -16.72 35.39
N ASP A 91 35.40 -16.27 36.59
CA ASP A 91 34.84 -17.10 37.66
C ASP A 91 33.41 -17.63 37.39
N ASP A 92 32.66 -17.09 36.43
CA ASP A 92 31.26 -17.52 36.18
C ASP A 92 31.14 -18.73 35.22
N ASP A 93 32.25 -19.22 34.64
CA ASP A 93 32.27 -20.34 33.68
C ASP A 93 32.74 -21.68 34.33
N GLU A 94 32.99 -21.74 35.64
CA GLU A 94 33.44 -22.96 36.37
C GLU A 94 32.35 -23.70 37.18
N ASP A 95 31.07 -23.31 37.09
CA ASP A 95 29.97 -23.85 37.92
C ASP A 95 28.87 -24.63 37.14
N GLU A 96 29.21 -25.36 36.07
CA GLU A 96 28.29 -26.32 35.43
C GLU A 96 28.97 -27.68 35.08
N GLU A 97 29.20 -28.54 36.09
CA GLU A 97 29.33 -30.01 35.94
C GLU A 97 28.36 -30.76 36.87
#